data_AF-A0A4Y2JVG7-F1
#
_entry.id   AF-A0A4Y2JVG7-F1
#
_cell.length_a   1.000
_cell.length_b   1.000
_cell.length_c   1.000
_cell.angle_alpha   90.00
_cell.angle_beta   90.00
_cell.angle_gamma   90.00
#
_symmetry.space_group_name_H-M   'P 1'
#
loop_
_entity.id
_entity.type
_entity.pdbx_description
1 polymer ?
#
loop_
_entity_poly.entity_id
_entity_poly.type
_entity_poly.pdbx_seq_one_letter_code
_entity_poly.pdbx_strand_id
1 'polypeptide(L)'
;MQEKRIVVHTAIVKDDPLIDISRFNSLTRLLRVTAYALLFLGKLGGKSTQTCPLVAAEISEAEEFWMKQVHREHFDFEITRLNRGQQIPAASRIWSLAPYPARRSSLCKRTFGAEQVDTRRKAPNTSAQV
;
A
#
# COMPACT_ATOMS: atom_id res chain seq x y z
N MET A 1 8.11 47.87 -5.93
CA MET A 1 8.92 46.64 -6.08
C MET A 1 8.12 45.66 -6.93
N GLN A 2 8.65 45.18 -8.04
CA GLN A 2 7.95 44.27 -8.96
C GLN A 2 8.18 42.82 -8.54
N GLU A 3 7.10 42.07 -8.33
CA GLU A 3 7.12 40.65 -8.00
C GLU A 3 7.38 39.84 -9.28
N LYS A 4 8.53 39.16 -9.36
CA LYS A 4 8.85 38.23 -10.47
C LYS A 4 8.35 36.84 -10.11
N ARG A 5 7.27 36.39 -10.77
CA ARG A 5 6.84 34.99 -10.72
C ARG A 5 7.77 34.13 -11.56
N ILE A 6 8.42 33.16 -10.92
CA ILE A 6 9.23 32.13 -11.59
C ILE A 6 8.35 30.89 -11.75
N VAL A 7 8.09 30.49 -13.00
CA VAL A 7 7.36 29.25 -13.30
C VAL A 7 8.39 28.17 -13.64
N VAL A 8 8.66 27.27 -12.71
CA VAL A 8 9.56 26.13 -12.93
C VAL A 8 8.77 24.99 -13.57
N HIS A 9 9.14 24.61 -14.79
CA HIS A 9 8.62 23.40 -15.43
C HIS A 9 9.51 22.23 -15.01
N THR A 10 9.03 21.43 -14.05
CA THR A 10 9.70 20.18 -13.68
C THR A 10 9.25 19.09 -14.65
N ALA A 11 10.11 18.70 -15.58
CA ALA A 11 9.91 17.48 -16.35
C ALA A 11 10.14 16.27 -15.44
N ILE A 12 9.09 15.47 -15.20
CA ILE A 12 9.22 14.18 -14.53
C ILE A 12 9.77 13.21 -15.58
N VAL A 13 11.09 13.03 -15.59
CA VAL A 13 11.71 11.93 -16.34
C VAL A 13 11.30 10.64 -15.64
N LYS A 14 10.51 9.81 -16.31
CA LYS A 14 10.25 8.45 -15.83
C LYS A 14 11.45 7.61 -16.25
N ASP A 15 12.21 7.13 -15.27
CA ASP A 15 13.26 6.15 -15.55
C ASP A 15 12.65 4.88 -16.15
N ASP A 16 13.35 4.30 -17.13
CA ASP A 16 12.93 3.02 -17.69
C ASP A 16 12.96 1.94 -16.60
N PRO A 17 11.91 1.12 -16.48
CA PRO A 17 11.83 0.11 -15.45
C PRO A 17 12.92 -0.94 -15.65
N LEU A 18 13.62 -1.31 -14.56
CA LEU A 18 14.65 -2.35 -14.57
C LEU A 18 14.14 -3.68 -15.12
N ILE A 19 12.85 -3.99 -14.91
CA ILE A 19 12.17 -5.15 -15.46
C ILE A 19 10.89 -4.67 -16.12
N ASP A 20 10.86 -4.72 -17.45
CA ASP A 20 9.65 -4.47 -18.23
C ASP A 20 8.74 -5.70 -18.22
N ILE A 21 7.63 -5.58 -17.49
CA ILE A 21 6.62 -6.64 -17.30
C ILE A 21 5.98 -7.05 -18.63
N SER A 22 5.85 -6.11 -19.59
CA SER A 22 5.16 -6.36 -20.86
C SER A 22 5.85 -7.42 -21.72
N ARG A 23 7.14 -7.68 -21.46
CA ARG A 23 7.96 -8.68 -22.16
C ARG A 23 7.72 -10.11 -21.66
N PHE A 24 6.96 -10.29 -20.59
CA PHE A 24 6.70 -11.58 -19.98
C PHE A 24 5.28 -12.04 -20.25
N ASN A 25 5.15 -13.19 -20.91
CA ASN A 25 3.85 -13.84 -21.16
C ASN A 25 3.48 -14.89 -20.07
N SER A 26 4.25 -14.95 -18.98
CA SER A 26 4.03 -15.91 -17.89
C SER A 26 4.47 -15.31 -16.58
N LEU A 27 3.57 -15.32 -15.59
CA LEU A 27 3.86 -14.90 -14.23
C LEU A 27 5.01 -15.72 -13.63
N THR A 28 5.02 -17.04 -13.81
CA THR A 28 6.11 -17.90 -13.32
C THR A 28 7.46 -17.50 -13.89
N ARG A 29 7.51 -17.14 -15.18
CA ARG A 29 8.75 -16.68 -15.83
C ARG A 29 9.21 -15.34 -15.25
N LEU A 30 8.28 -14.40 -15.06
CA LEU A 30 8.55 -13.12 -14.43
C LEU A 30 9.12 -13.32 -13.02
N LEU A 31 8.43 -14.09 -12.18
CA LEU A 31 8.84 -14.35 -10.79
C LEU A 31 10.22 -14.98 -10.70
N ARG A 32 10.54 -15.95 -11.58
CA ARG A 32 11.88 -16.57 -11.62
C ARG A 32 12.97 -15.55 -11.97
N VAL A 33 12.76 -14.73 -12.99
CA VAL A 33 13.74 -13.71 -13.39
C VAL A 33 13.93 -12.67 -12.29
N THR A 34 12.84 -12.21 -11.68
CA THR A 34 12.91 -11.29 -10.55
C THR A 34 13.62 -11.91 -9.35
N ALA A 35 13.35 -13.17 -9.02
CA ALA A 35 14.01 -13.87 -7.92
C ALA A 35 15.54 -13.98 -8.16
N TYR A 36 15.98 -14.27 -9.39
CA TYR A 36 17.41 -14.22 -9.72
C TYR A 36 18.01 -12.83 -9.58
N ALA A 37 17.29 -11.78 -9.99
CA ALA A 37 17.74 -10.40 -9.83
C ALA A 37 17.87 -10.02 -8.33
N LEU A 38 16.88 -10.38 -7.51
CA LEU A 38 16.91 -10.14 -6.06
C LEU A 38 18.05 -10.90 -5.37
N LEU A 39 18.27 -12.17 -5.74
CA LEU A 39 19.42 -12.95 -5.26
C LEU A 39 20.74 -12.28 -5.63
N PHE A 40 20.87 -11.81 -6.87
CA PHE A 40 22.07 -11.09 -7.31
C PHE A 40 22.31 -9.82 -6.49
N LEU A 41 21.27 -9.02 -6.27
CA LEU A 41 21.34 -7.82 -5.42
C LEU A 41 21.71 -8.18 -3.97
N GLY A 42 21.16 -9.27 -3.44
CA GLY A 42 21.52 -9.79 -2.12
C GLY A 42 23.00 -10.17 -2.00
N LYS A 43 23.56 -10.80 -3.04
CA LYS A 43 25.00 -11.12 -3.13
C LYS A 43 25.87 -9.88 -3.15
N LEU A 44 25.46 -8.83 -3.89
CA LEU A 44 26.17 -7.54 -3.88
C LEU A 44 26.14 -6.90 -2.48
N GLY A 45 25.06 -7.10 -1.72
CA GLY A 45 24.90 -6.62 -0.35
C GLY A 45 25.56 -7.49 0.74
N GLY A 46 26.40 -8.48 0.37
CA GLY A 46 27.13 -9.33 1.32
C GLY A 46 26.29 -10.46 1.96
N LYS A 47 25.06 -10.69 1.49
CA LYS A 47 24.20 -11.77 1.99
C LYS A 47 24.57 -13.10 1.31
N SER A 48 25.59 -13.76 1.85
CA SER A 48 26.08 -15.10 1.47
C SER A 48 26.59 -15.25 0.02
N THR A 49 27.67 -16.02 -0.15
CA THR A 49 28.34 -16.25 -1.43
C THR A 49 27.88 -17.51 -2.15
N GLN A 50 26.98 -18.31 -1.56
CA GLN A 50 26.53 -19.55 -2.17
C GLN A 50 25.53 -19.27 -3.30
N THR A 51 25.90 -19.68 -4.50
CA THR A 51 24.98 -19.77 -5.63
C THR A 51 24.13 -21.02 -5.46
N CYS A 52 23.03 -20.88 -4.72
CA CYS A 52 22.05 -21.94 -4.58
C CYS A 52 21.06 -21.94 -5.75
N PRO A 53 20.46 -23.10 -6.07
CA PRO A 53 19.28 -23.15 -6.93
C PRO A 53 18.15 -22.27 -6.38
N LEU A 54 17.28 -21.78 -7.26
CA LEU A 54 16.10 -20.99 -6.87
C LEU A 54 15.21 -21.86 -5.95
N VAL A 55 15.05 -21.49 -4.68
CA VAL A 55 14.17 -22.17 -3.73
C VAL A 55 12.79 -21.50 -3.79
N ALA A 56 11.77 -22.15 -3.23
CA ALA A 56 10.42 -21.60 -3.16
C ALA A 56 10.38 -20.25 -2.41
N ALA A 57 11.30 -20.03 -1.45
CA ALA A 57 11.36 -18.81 -0.67
C ALA A 57 11.68 -17.57 -1.52
N GLU A 58 12.64 -17.66 -2.44
CA GLU A 58 13.01 -16.54 -3.32
C GLU A 58 11.92 -16.24 -4.34
N ILE A 59 11.18 -17.26 -4.78
CA ILE A 59 10.01 -17.06 -5.64
C ILE A 59 8.91 -16.31 -4.87
N SER A 60 8.65 -16.68 -3.61
CA SER A 60 7.70 -15.97 -2.76
C SER A 60 8.13 -14.53 -2.47
N GLU A 61 9.43 -14.28 -2.28
CA GLU A 61 9.96 -12.93 -2.10
C GLU A 61 9.77 -12.09 -3.37
N ALA A 62 10.01 -12.67 -4.55
CA ALA A 62 9.77 -12.01 -5.83
C ALA A 62 8.28 -11.69 -6.05
N GLU A 63 7.38 -12.58 -5.62
CA GLU A 63 5.94 -12.34 -5.66
C GLU A 63 5.54 -11.18 -4.74
N GLU A 64 6.03 -11.17 -3.50
CA GLU A 64 5.79 -10.10 -2.55
C GLU A 64 6.32 -8.76 -3.06
N PHE A 65 7.49 -8.75 -3.72
CA PHE A 65 8.05 -7.58 -4.37
C PHE A 65 7.07 -6.98 -5.39
N TRP A 66 6.56 -7.78 -6.33
CA TRP A 66 5.63 -7.31 -7.35
C TRP A 66 4.29 -6.88 -6.75
N MET A 67 3.81 -7.59 -5.73
CA MET A 67 2.59 -7.19 -5.02
C MET A 67 2.76 -5.80 -4.38
N LYS A 68 3.87 -5.56 -3.67
CA LYS A 68 4.18 -4.24 -3.10
C LYS A 68 4.31 -3.16 -4.17
N GLN A 69 4.93 -3.48 -5.31
CA GLN A 69 5.09 -2.56 -6.43
C GLN A 69 3.73 -2.14 -7.00
N VAL A 70 2.87 -3.11 -7.37
CA VAL A 70 1.52 -2.84 -7.92
C VAL A 70 0.65 -2.10 -6.90
N HIS A 71 0.74 -2.47 -5.62
CA HIS A 71 0.04 -1.77 -4.55
C HIS A 71 0.45 -0.30 -4.46
N ARG A 72 1.75 0.00 -4.52
CA ARG A 72 2.24 1.39 -4.54
C ARG A 72 1.74 2.14 -5.77
N GLU A 73 1.74 1.52 -6.94
CA GLU A 73 1.28 2.18 -8.17
C GLU A 73 -0.21 2.55 -8.12
N HIS A 74 -1.05 1.72 -7.49
CA HIS A 74 -2.52 1.90 -7.54
C HIS A 74 -3.13 2.49 -6.26
N PHE A 75 -2.43 2.37 -5.11
CA PHE A 75 -2.94 2.67 -3.78
C PHE A 75 -1.92 3.43 -2.91
N ASP A 76 -1.03 4.23 -3.51
CA ASP A 76 -0.02 4.99 -2.77
C ASP A 76 -0.63 5.88 -1.67
N PHE A 77 -1.77 6.51 -1.99
CA PHE A 77 -2.50 7.36 -1.06
C PHE A 77 -2.96 6.59 0.18
N GLU A 78 -3.59 5.43 -0.01
CA GLU A 78 -4.05 4.57 1.06
C GLU A 78 -2.89 3.99 1.87
N ILE A 79 -1.82 3.52 1.20
CA ILE A 79 -0.62 3.00 1.84
C ILE A 79 0.03 4.06 2.73
N THR A 80 0.17 5.29 2.22
CA THR A 80 0.73 6.41 2.97
C THR A 80 -0.09 6.73 4.21
N ARG A 81 -1.43 6.72 4.12
CA ARG A 81 -2.32 6.93 5.27
C ARG A 81 -2.22 5.79 6.28
N LEU A 82 -2.21 4.55 5.82
CA LEU A 82 -2.08 3.36 6.67
C LEU A 82 -0.73 3.35 7.41
N ASN A 83 0.37 3.70 6.74
CA ASN A 83 1.69 3.83 7.36
C ASN A 83 1.73 4.94 8.44
N ARG A 84 0.89 5.97 8.31
CA ARG A 84 0.70 7.03 9.32
C ARG A 84 -0.31 6.65 10.42
N GLY A 85 -0.83 5.43 10.41
CA GLY A 85 -1.85 4.97 11.37
C GLY A 85 -3.25 5.55 11.15
N GLN A 86 -3.50 6.17 9.99
CA GLN A 86 -4.79 6.77 9.65
C GLN A 86 -5.72 5.74 8.99
N GLN A 87 -7.03 5.93 9.15
CA GLN A 87 -8.05 5.11 8.48
C GLN A 87 -8.13 5.42 6.98
N ILE A 88 -8.46 4.43 6.16
CA ILE A 88 -8.73 4.59 4.72
C ILE A 88 -10.06 5.36 4.54
N PRO A 89 -10.24 6.23 3.53
CA PRO A 89 -11.55 6.86 3.31
C PRO A 89 -12.56 5.86 2.76
N ALA A 90 -13.83 6.02 3.12
CA ALA A 90 -14.93 5.17 2.62
C ALA A 90 -15.12 5.21 1.09
N ALA A 91 -14.65 6.28 0.44
CA ALA A 91 -14.65 6.43 -1.01
C ALA A 91 -13.53 5.65 -1.73
N SER A 92 -12.58 5.05 -0.99
CA SER A 92 -11.51 4.27 -1.61
C SER A 92 -12.04 2.96 -2.20
N ARG A 93 -11.49 2.56 -3.34
CA ARG A 93 -11.82 1.29 -4.02
C ARG A 93 -11.54 0.05 -3.17
N ILE A 94 -10.62 0.17 -2.20
CA ILE A 94 -10.26 -0.94 -1.29
C ILE A 94 -11.03 -0.89 0.04
N TRP A 95 -11.87 0.11 0.26
CA TRP A 95 -12.67 0.22 1.49
C TRP A 95 -13.66 -0.94 1.64
N SER A 96 -14.30 -1.35 0.54
CA SER A 96 -15.23 -2.47 0.50
C SER A 96 -14.55 -3.84 0.65
N LEU A 97 -13.24 -3.91 0.44
CA LEU A 97 -12.43 -5.11 0.62
C LEU A 97 -12.05 -5.34 2.10
N ALA A 98 -12.90 -4.86 3.02
CA ALA A 98 -12.68 -4.90 4.47
C ALA A 98 -12.00 -6.21 4.90
N PRO A 99 -10.93 -6.17 5.71
CA PRO A 99 -10.09 -7.34 5.91
C PRO A 99 -10.90 -8.46 6.53
N TYR A 100 -11.11 -9.55 5.81
CA TYR A 100 -11.35 -10.85 6.44
C TYR A 100 -10.11 -11.14 7.32
N PRO A 101 -10.24 -11.70 8.55
CA PRO A 101 -9.17 -11.70 9.55
C PRO A 101 -7.82 -12.10 8.94
N ALA A 102 -6.95 -11.09 8.87
CA ALA A 102 -5.73 -11.09 8.09
C ALA A 102 -4.73 -12.10 8.67
N ARG A 103 -4.51 -13.22 7.96
CA ARG A 103 -3.41 -14.14 8.30
C ARG A 103 -2.05 -13.60 7.86
N ARG A 104 -1.96 -12.59 6.96
CA ARG A 104 -0.66 -12.10 6.45
C ARG A 104 -0.59 -10.65 5.92
N SER A 105 -1.59 -9.79 6.15
CA SER A 105 -1.48 -8.36 5.79
C SER A 105 -1.48 -7.50 7.04
N SER A 106 -0.36 -6.83 7.32
CA SER A 106 -0.20 -5.84 8.39
C SER A 106 -1.08 -4.58 8.21
N LEU A 107 -1.87 -4.54 7.15
CA LEU A 107 -2.87 -3.51 6.89
C LEU A 107 -4.17 -3.87 7.62
N CYS A 108 -4.25 -3.53 8.91
CA CYS A 108 -5.43 -2.93 9.54
C CYS A 108 -5.33 -2.94 11.07
N LYS A 109 -5.19 -1.75 11.67
CA LYS A 109 -5.78 -1.48 12.97
C LYS A 109 -7.18 -0.90 12.72
N ARG A 110 -8.19 -1.77 12.68
CA ARG A 110 -9.58 -1.31 12.88
C ARG A 110 -9.70 -0.94 14.35
N THR A 111 -9.43 0.33 14.68
CA THR A 111 -10.07 0.89 15.87
C THR A 111 -11.53 1.03 15.50
N PHE A 112 -12.36 0.11 15.98
CA PHE A 112 -13.80 0.35 16.12
C PHE A 112 -13.92 1.64 16.92
N GLY A 113 -14.15 2.75 16.22
CA GLY A 113 -14.47 4.03 16.84
C GLY A 113 -15.82 3.87 17.51
N ALA A 114 -15.83 4.06 18.83
CA ALA A 114 -17.03 4.19 19.62
C ALA A 114 -18.02 5.14 18.92
N GLU A 115 -19.22 4.63 18.66
CA GLU A 115 -20.35 5.46 18.30
C GLU A 115 -20.71 6.29 19.55
N GLN A 116 -20.21 7.52 19.58
CA GLN A 116 -20.66 8.56 20.49
C GLN A 116 -22.12 8.86 20.15
N VAL A 117 -23.04 8.22 20.86
CA VAL A 117 -24.42 8.69 21.00
C VAL A 117 -24.40 9.87 21.96
N ASP A 118 -24.25 11.09 21.42
CA ASP A 118 -24.52 12.31 22.17
C ASP A 118 -25.83 12.96 21.70
N THR A 119 -26.60 13.23 22.75
CA THR A 119 -27.90 13.82 22.97
C THR A 119 -28.41 14.86 21.96
N ARG A 120 -29.70 14.70 21.56
CA ARG A 120 -30.70 15.78 21.51
C ARG A 120 -32.07 15.20 21.15
N ARG A 121 -32.99 15.19 22.13
CA ARG A 121 -34.45 15.40 22.04
C ARG A 121 -35.04 15.08 23.42
N LYS A 122 -35.13 16.10 24.29
CA LYS A 122 -36.31 16.96 24.53
C LYS A 122 -37.05 16.46 25.77
N ALA A 123 -36.83 17.16 26.89
CA ALA A 123 -37.58 16.99 28.13
C ALA A 123 -39.08 17.18 27.91
N PRO A 124 -39.96 16.38 28.53
CA PRO A 124 -41.36 16.75 28.68
C PRO A 124 -41.51 17.73 29.84
N ASN A 125 -42.04 18.92 29.52
CA ASN A 125 -42.48 19.90 30.50
C ASN A 125 -43.64 19.32 31.33
N THR A 126 -43.49 19.37 32.65
CA THR A 126 -44.57 19.23 33.62
C THR A 126 -45.52 20.42 33.48
N SER A 127 -46.70 20.19 32.92
CA SER A 127 -47.84 21.09 33.05
C SER A 127 -48.65 20.68 34.28
N ALA A 128 -48.59 21.52 35.32
CA ALA A 128 -49.60 21.59 36.35
C ALA A 128 -50.86 22.27 35.80
N GLN A 129 -52.03 21.80 36.27
CA GLN A 129 -53.43 22.27 36.15
C GLN A 129 -54.28 21.00 35.91
N VAL A 130 -55.19 20.56 36.78
CA VAL A 130 -56.22 21.25 37.57
C VAL A 130 -56.38 20.57 38.93
#